data_AF-B4QCC4-F1
#
_entry.id   AF-B4QCC4-F1
#
_cell.length_a   1.000
_cell.length_b   1.000
_cell.length_c   1.000
_cell.angle_alpha   90.00
_cell.angle_beta   90.00
_cell.angle_gamma   90.00
#
_symmetry.space_group_name_H-M   'P 1'
#
loop_
_entity.id
_entity.type
_entity.pdbx_description
1 polymer ?
#
loop_
_entity_poly.entity_id
_entity_poly.type
_entity_poly.pdbx_seq_one_letter_code
_entity_poly.pdbx_strand_id
1 'polypeptide(L)'
;MLAFDFVATSTRIAILCIFFHLTGAARKWDYEPILLTTTSSDESRLKFEAKIERLGRSDYGLSGIIEWKYDTNEETMVEAQAYRSNSGDESDYKLLPWAIPKQPFYDYLNTYYKDVILKNLGYCSNLPKYDGKFQPPWPKNTYKLDKCKIDGDGLPEIAPPGFYKIVFTKFGPEQPTWGFTAVFKLTNKIF
;
A
#
# COMPACT_ATOMS: atom_id res chain seq x y z
N MET A 1 -52.60 -26.46 0.42
CA MET A 1 -51.48 -26.47 1.40
C MET A 1 -50.13 -26.47 0.67
N LEU A 2 -49.89 -25.46 -0.19
CA LEU A 2 -48.64 -25.35 -0.99
C LEU A 2 -48.20 -23.89 -1.24
N ALA A 3 -48.87 -22.91 -0.60
CA ALA A 3 -48.56 -21.48 -0.81
C ALA A 3 -47.77 -20.85 0.35
N PHE A 4 -47.59 -21.57 1.47
CA PHE A 4 -46.93 -21.04 2.67
C PHE A 4 -45.44 -21.38 2.75
N ASP A 5 -44.98 -22.44 2.08
CA ASP A 5 -43.58 -22.89 2.17
C ASP A 5 -42.63 -22.15 1.22
N PHE A 6 -43.12 -21.64 0.08
CA PHE A 6 -42.28 -20.97 -0.92
C PHE A 6 -41.81 -19.57 -0.47
N VAL A 7 -42.65 -18.88 0.31
CA VAL A 7 -42.32 -17.54 0.84
C VAL A 7 -41.21 -17.65 1.89
N ALA A 8 -41.23 -18.67 2.74
CA ALA A 8 -40.26 -18.84 3.82
C ALA A 8 -38.84 -19.17 3.33
N THR A 9 -38.69 -19.85 2.19
CA THR A 9 -37.37 -20.19 1.63
C THR A 9 -36.68 -18.97 1.00
N SER A 10 -37.45 -18.12 0.31
CA SER A 10 -36.94 -16.91 -0.35
C SER A 10 -36.43 -15.88 0.66
N THR A 11 -37.09 -15.72 1.81
CA THR A 11 -36.65 -14.77 2.85
C THR A 11 -35.35 -15.21 3.52
N ARG A 12 -35.14 -16.52 3.73
CA ARG A 12 -33.92 -17.05 4.34
C ARG A 12 -32.68 -16.85 3.46
N ILE A 13 -32.83 -17.01 2.14
CA ILE A 13 -31.74 -16.77 1.16
C ILE A 13 -31.44 -15.26 1.07
N ALA A 14 -32.46 -14.41 1.03
CA ALA A 14 -32.28 -12.95 1.01
C ALA A 14 -31.58 -12.43 2.28
N ILE A 15 -31.94 -12.94 3.44
CA ILE A 15 -31.30 -12.58 4.72
C ILE A 15 -29.83 -13.04 4.73
N LEU A 16 -29.52 -14.25 4.26
CA LEU A 16 -28.14 -14.74 4.12
C LEU A 16 -27.31 -13.85 3.17
N CYS A 17 -27.85 -13.44 2.03
CA CYS A 17 -27.17 -12.53 1.10
C CYS A 17 -26.91 -11.13 1.72
N ILE A 18 -27.83 -10.62 2.54
CA ILE A 18 -27.66 -9.34 3.27
C ILE A 18 -26.55 -9.48 4.32
N PHE A 19 -26.45 -10.60 5.03
CA PHE A 19 -25.37 -10.85 5.99
C PHE A 19 -23.99 -10.93 5.31
N PHE A 20 -23.89 -11.51 4.10
CA PHE A 20 -22.64 -11.52 3.32
C PHE A 20 -22.24 -10.13 2.79
N HIS A 21 -23.19 -9.20 2.58
CA HIS A 21 -22.88 -7.82 2.19
C HIS A 21 -22.37 -6.96 3.36
N LEU A 22 -22.67 -7.35 4.61
CA LEU A 22 -22.23 -6.63 5.81
C LEU A 22 -20.86 -7.07 6.34
N THR A 23 -20.30 -8.17 5.82
CA THR A 23 -18.94 -8.62 6.13
C THR A 23 -17.89 -8.00 5.21
N GLY A 24 -18.08 -6.74 4.81
CA GLY A 24 -17.02 -5.98 4.17
C GLY A 24 -15.90 -5.74 5.18
N ALA A 25 -14.73 -6.35 4.95
CA ALA A 25 -13.50 -6.15 5.73
C ALA A 25 -12.97 -4.72 5.52
N ALA A 26 -13.69 -3.72 6.02
CA ALA A 26 -13.27 -2.33 6.00
C ALA A 26 -12.23 -2.09 7.11
N ARG A 27 -11.15 -1.37 6.81
CA ARG A 27 -10.15 -1.00 7.82
C ARG A 27 -10.82 -0.34 9.03
N LYS A 28 -10.36 -0.71 10.23
CA LYS A 28 -10.91 -0.21 11.51
C LYS A 28 -10.08 0.90 12.14
N TRP A 29 -9.17 1.47 11.37
CA TRP A 29 -8.25 2.52 11.78
C TRP A 29 -8.29 3.68 10.78
N ASP A 30 -8.03 4.87 11.30
CA ASP A 30 -7.65 6.05 10.53
C ASP A 30 -6.16 6.32 10.71
N TYR A 31 -5.59 7.17 9.87
CA TYR A 31 -4.16 7.46 9.89
C TYR A 31 -3.88 8.96 9.72
N GLU A 32 -2.79 9.39 10.33
CA GLU A 32 -2.14 10.67 10.09
C GLU A 32 -0.70 10.39 9.60
N PRO A 33 -0.31 10.82 8.39
CA PRO A 33 1.05 10.69 7.92
C PRO A 33 1.95 11.69 8.65
N ILE A 34 3.00 11.19 9.29
CA ILE A 34 3.95 11.96 10.10
C ILE A 34 5.22 12.26 9.32
N LEU A 35 5.72 11.27 8.57
CA LEU A 35 6.96 11.37 7.82
C LEU A 35 6.86 10.58 6.52
N LEU A 36 7.46 11.14 5.46
CA LEU A 36 7.78 10.42 4.24
C LEU A 36 9.15 10.89 3.75
N THR A 37 10.10 9.99 3.71
CA THR A 37 11.43 10.23 3.15
C THR A 37 11.71 9.21 2.06
N THR A 38 12.45 9.63 1.04
CA THR A 38 12.84 8.81 -0.10
C THR A 38 14.36 8.75 -0.17
N THR A 39 14.89 7.64 -0.69
CA THR A 39 16.34 7.46 -0.85
C THR A 39 16.65 6.88 -2.22
N SER A 40 17.80 7.27 -2.78
CA SER A 40 18.40 6.68 -3.98
C SER A 40 19.91 6.77 -3.87
N SER A 41 20.61 5.70 -4.22
CA SER A 41 22.07 5.70 -4.29
C SER A 41 22.62 6.35 -5.56
N ASP A 42 21.77 6.55 -6.58
CA ASP A 42 22.13 7.17 -7.85
C ASP A 42 20.90 7.86 -8.47
N GLU A 43 20.76 9.17 -8.21
CA GLU A 43 19.66 9.99 -8.71
C GLU A 43 19.69 10.19 -10.24
N SER A 44 20.84 9.96 -10.89
CA SER A 44 20.92 10.04 -12.36
C SER A 44 20.17 8.89 -13.04
N ARG A 45 20.07 7.74 -12.36
CA ARG A 45 19.37 6.52 -12.83
C ARG A 45 17.98 6.38 -12.24
N LEU A 46 17.80 6.79 -10.99
CA LEU A 46 16.48 6.86 -10.37
C LEU A 46 16.41 8.00 -9.36
N LYS A 47 15.58 9.00 -9.66
CA LYS A 47 15.24 10.07 -8.72
C LYS A 47 13.85 9.82 -8.16
N PHE A 48 13.71 9.86 -6.84
CA PHE A 48 12.43 9.70 -6.17
C PHE A 48 12.23 10.83 -5.16
N GLU A 49 11.25 11.68 -5.42
CA GLU A 49 10.82 12.74 -4.52
C GLU A 49 9.37 12.49 -4.12
N ALA A 50 9.06 12.63 -2.85
CA ALA A 50 7.70 12.52 -2.36
C ALA A 50 7.45 13.50 -1.22
N LYS A 51 6.19 13.90 -1.06
CA LYS A 51 5.75 14.78 0.01
C LYS A 51 4.35 14.43 0.47
N ILE A 52 4.11 14.73 1.75
CA ILE A 52 2.78 14.68 2.35
C ILE A 52 2.08 15.99 1.99
N GLU A 53 0.89 15.88 1.42
CA GLU A 53 0.00 16.99 1.08
C GLU A 53 -1.14 17.07 2.09
N ARG A 54 -1.41 18.28 2.59
CA ARG A 54 -2.60 18.52 3.41
C ARG A 54 -3.77 18.87 2.48
N LEU A 55 -4.81 18.04 2.47
CA LEU A 55 -6.00 18.21 1.64
C LEU A 55 -7.14 18.90 2.39
N GLY A 56 -7.11 18.84 3.73
CA GLY A 56 -8.10 19.45 4.60
C GLY A 56 -7.62 19.50 6.05
N ARG A 57 -8.54 19.75 7.00
CA ARG A 57 -8.16 19.85 8.42
C ARG A 57 -7.56 18.54 8.95
N SER A 58 -8.10 17.40 8.50
CA SER A 58 -7.71 16.04 8.89
C SER A 58 -7.60 15.08 7.69
N ASP A 59 -7.51 15.62 6.47
CA ASP A 59 -7.34 14.85 5.24
C ASP A 59 -5.96 15.09 4.67
N TYR A 60 -5.29 13.99 4.30
CA TYR A 60 -3.92 13.98 3.79
C TYR A 60 -3.84 13.16 2.52
N GLY A 61 -2.97 13.60 1.61
CA GLY A 61 -2.61 12.89 0.39
C GLY A 61 -1.10 12.75 0.27
N LEU A 62 -0.65 11.87 -0.60
CA LEU A 62 0.77 11.72 -0.97
C LEU A 62 0.95 12.16 -2.41
N SER A 63 1.87 13.09 -2.63
CA SER A 63 2.33 13.45 -3.97
C SER A 63 3.77 13.00 -4.14
N GLY A 64 4.14 12.63 -5.36
CA GLY A 64 5.52 12.23 -5.63
C GLY A 64 5.83 12.14 -7.11
N ILE A 65 7.13 12.21 -7.41
CA ILE A 65 7.70 12.07 -8.74
C ILE A 65 8.80 11.02 -8.66
N ILE A 66 8.70 10.00 -9.51
CA ILE A 66 9.73 8.96 -9.69
C ILE A 66 10.24 9.06 -11.12
N GLU A 67 11.44 9.58 -11.31
CA GLU A 67 12.12 9.54 -12.60
C GLU A 67 12.90 8.25 -12.73
N TRP A 68 12.39 7.31 -13.52
CA TRP A 68 12.97 5.99 -13.70
C TRP A 68 13.70 5.86 -15.03
N LYS A 69 15.04 5.72 -14.98
CA LYS A 69 15.92 5.76 -16.16
C LYS A 69 16.79 4.51 -16.36
N TYR A 70 16.60 3.46 -15.56
CA TYR A 70 17.35 2.19 -15.68
C TYR A 70 16.43 0.99 -15.93
N ASP A 71 16.95 -0.09 -16.51
CA ASP A 71 16.21 -1.33 -16.67
C ASP A 71 16.39 -2.22 -15.44
N THR A 72 15.29 -2.80 -14.95
CA THR A 72 15.32 -3.87 -13.96
C THR A 72 15.65 -5.21 -14.63
N ASN A 73 16.11 -6.18 -13.84
CA ASN A 73 16.38 -7.54 -14.31
C ASN A 73 15.89 -8.56 -13.25
N GLU A 74 16.14 -9.84 -13.50
CA GLU A 74 15.71 -10.94 -12.60
C GLU A 74 16.41 -10.91 -11.22
N GLU A 75 17.55 -10.23 -11.13
CA GLU A 75 18.31 -10.04 -9.89
C GLU A 75 17.88 -8.79 -9.11
N THR A 76 16.97 -7.97 -9.65
CA THR A 76 16.37 -6.87 -8.92
C THR A 76 15.50 -7.45 -7.80
N MET A 77 15.85 -7.13 -6.56
CA MET A 77 15.16 -7.57 -5.36
C MET A 77 14.39 -6.42 -4.72
N VAL A 78 13.38 -6.80 -3.94
CA VAL A 78 12.54 -5.87 -3.19
C VAL A 78 12.16 -6.46 -1.84
N GLU A 79 12.10 -5.59 -0.83
CA GLU A 79 11.59 -5.94 0.50
C GLU A 79 10.94 -4.71 1.16
N ALA A 80 10.09 -4.98 2.15
CA ALA A 80 9.58 -3.95 3.04
C ALA A 80 9.38 -4.52 4.45
N GLN A 81 9.74 -3.73 5.45
CA GLN A 81 9.57 -4.09 6.86
C GLN A 81 8.69 -3.06 7.55
N ALA A 82 7.77 -3.52 8.39
CA ALA A 82 6.94 -2.65 9.21
C ALA A 82 7.34 -2.74 10.69
N TYR A 83 7.30 -1.62 11.38
CA TYR A 83 7.57 -1.50 12.80
C TYR A 83 6.44 -0.75 13.49
N ARG A 84 6.24 -1.00 14.79
CA ARG A 84 5.28 -0.28 15.62
C ARG A 84 5.93 0.27 16.89
N SER A 85 5.53 1.48 17.27
CA SER A 85 5.84 2.14 18.54
C SER A 85 4.55 2.67 19.17
N ASN A 86 4.51 2.75 20.50
CA ASN A 86 3.43 3.42 21.23
C ASN A 86 3.66 4.93 21.35
N SER A 87 4.91 5.38 21.53
CA SER A 87 5.24 6.80 21.75
C SER A 87 5.62 7.55 20.47
N GLY A 88 6.14 6.84 19.47
CA GLY A 88 6.74 7.41 18.27
C GLY A 88 8.26 7.61 18.37
N ASP A 89 8.87 7.34 19.53
CA ASP A 89 10.32 7.43 19.73
C ASP A 89 11.07 6.34 18.95
N GLU A 90 12.22 6.69 18.39
CA GLU A 90 12.99 5.78 17.54
C GLU A 90 13.36 4.47 18.24
N SER A 91 13.67 4.54 19.54
CA SER A 91 14.05 3.39 20.37
C SER A 91 12.89 2.46 20.74
N ASP A 92 11.63 2.90 20.58
CA ASP A 92 10.44 2.11 20.93
C ASP A 92 9.88 1.33 19.72
N TYR A 93 10.41 1.54 18.51
CA TYR A 93 9.96 0.79 17.33
C TYR A 93 10.35 -0.69 17.43
N LYS A 94 9.34 -1.55 17.34
CA LYS A 94 9.50 -3.01 17.31
C LYS A 94 9.07 -3.56 15.97
N LEU A 95 9.85 -4.48 15.42
CA LEU A 95 9.54 -5.16 14.16
C LEU A 95 8.21 -5.91 14.27
N LEU A 96 7.37 -5.76 13.25
CA LEU A 96 6.12 -6.49 13.11
C LEU A 96 6.30 -7.69 12.17
N PRO A 97 5.45 -8.71 12.27
CA PRO A 97 5.39 -9.78 11.27
C PRO A 97 4.78 -9.32 9.92
N TRP A 98 4.45 -8.03 9.78
CA TRP A 98 3.96 -7.45 8.53
C TRP A 98 5.14 -7.00 7.69
N ALA A 99 5.41 -7.75 6.64
CA ALA A 99 6.53 -7.49 5.75
C ALA A 99 6.19 -7.90 4.32
N ILE A 100 6.85 -7.25 3.37
CA ILE A 100 7.08 -7.81 2.05
C ILE A 100 8.42 -8.55 2.19
N PRO A 101 8.44 -9.89 2.23
CA PRO A 101 9.69 -10.63 2.35
C PRO A 101 10.57 -10.31 1.14
N LYS A 102 11.88 -10.37 1.34
CA LYS A 102 12.86 -10.23 0.26
C LYS A 102 12.51 -11.20 -0.87
N GLN A 103 12.17 -10.65 -2.03
CA GLN A 103 11.73 -11.43 -3.18
C GLN A 103 12.13 -10.72 -4.49
N PRO A 104 12.12 -11.43 -5.63
CA PRO A 104 12.35 -10.82 -6.94
C PRO A 104 11.32 -9.73 -7.24
N PHE A 105 11.76 -8.64 -7.85
CA PHE A 105 10.91 -7.48 -8.14
C PHE A 105 9.74 -7.85 -9.07
N TYR A 106 9.95 -8.73 -10.04
CA TYR A 106 8.89 -9.15 -10.95
C TYR A 106 7.82 -10.04 -10.28
N ASP A 107 8.15 -10.75 -9.21
CA ASP A 107 7.15 -11.48 -8.41
C ASP A 107 6.33 -10.53 -7.55
N TYR A 108 7.00 -9.53 -6.96
CA TYR A 108 6.35 -8.44 -6.23
C TYR A 108 5.35 -7.67 -7.11
N LEU A 109 5.72 -7.41 -8.37
CA LEU A 109 4.84 -6.76 -9.34
C LEU A 109 3.53 -7.53 -9.54
N ASN A 110 3.59 -8.86 -9.56
CA ASN A 110 2.40 -9.70 -9.74
C ASN A 110 1.57 -9.93 -8.47
N THR A 111 2.04 -9.46 -7.30
CA THR A 111 1.40 -9.68 -5.99
C THR A 111 1.13 -8.34 -5.29
N TYR A 112 1.98 -7.95 -4.33
CA TYR A 112 1.81 -6.77 -3.47
C TYR A 112 1.68 -5.46 -4.25
N TYR A 113 2.32 -5.34 -5.41
CA TYR A 113 2.14 -4.17 -6.26
C TYR A 113 0.69 -4.02 -6.73
N LYS A 114 0.06 -5.09 -7.21
CA LYS A 114 -1.35 -5.06 -7.60
C LYS A 114 -2.25 -4.89 -6.40
N ASP A 115 -2.00 -5.68 -5.36
CA ASP A 115 -2.92 -5.81 -4.23
C ASP A 115 -2.89 -4.65 -3.24
N VAL A 116 -1.77 -3.91 -3.21
CA VAL A 116 -1.58 -2.80 -2.27
C VAL A 116 -1.30 -1.52 -3.04
N ILE A 117 -0.26 -1.48 -3.88
CA ILE A 117 0.18 -0.22 -4.51
C ILE A 117 -0.86 0.29 -5.52
N LEU A 118 -1.33 -0.53 -6.44
CA LEU A 118 -2.30 -0.09 -7.45
C LEU A 118 -3.68 0.21 -6.85
N LYS A 119 -4.13 -0.54 -5.84
CA LYS A 119 -5.40 -0.25 -5.16
C LYS A 119 -5.38 1.10 -4.45
N ASN A 120 -4.27 1.46 -3.80
CA ASN A 120 -4.17 2.72 -3.05
C ASN A 120 -3.69 3.92 -3.88
N LEU A 121 -2.85 3.71 -4.90
CA LEU A 121 -2.18 4.80 -5.63
C LEU A 121 -2.53 4.81 -7.12
N GLY A 122 -3.13 3.76 -7.66
CA GLY A 122 -3.36 3.62 -9.09
C GLY A 122 -4.39 4.60 -9.65
N TYR A 123 -5.35 5.07 -8.85
CA TYR A 123 -6.38 6.01 -9.31
C TYR A 123 -5.87 7.44 -9.48
N CYS A 124 -4.79 7.81 -8.78
CA CYS A 124 -4.21 9.16 -8.69
C CYS A 124 -2.78 9.21 -9.27
N SER A 125 -2.38 8.19 -10.02
CA SER A 125 -1.05 8.11 -10.63
C SER A 125 -1.07 7.53 -12.03
N ASN A 126 0.03 7.72 -12.75
CA ASN A 126 0.33 7.06 -14.03
C ASN A 126 1.16 5.78 -13.86
N LEU A 127 1.11 5.14 -12.69
CA LEU A 127 1.79 3.87 -12.47
C LEU A 127 1.28 2.78 -13.45
N PRO A 128 2.14 1.86 -13.93
CA PRO A 128 1.75 0.83 -14.90
C PRO A 128 0.62 -0.09 -14.39
N LYS A 129 -0.48 -0.15 -15.14
CA LYS A 129 -1.63 -1.04 -14.85
C LYS A 129 -1.66 -2.17 -15.87
N TYR A 130 -1.97 -3.38 -15.42
CA TYR A 130 -2.04 -4.57 -16.27
C TYR A 130 -2.87 -5.66 -15.59
N ASP A 131 -3.68 -6.36 -16.38
CA ASP A 131 -4.61 -7.37 -15.86
C ASP A 131 -3.90 -8.72 -15.61
N GLY A 132 -3.09 -9.16 -16.58
CA GLY A 132 -2.36 -10.44 -16.54
C GLY A 132 -1.03 -10.40 -15.79
N LYS A 133 -0.08 -11.27 -16.14
CA LYS A 133 1.27 -11.18 -15.59
C LYS A 133 2.00 -9.96 -16.14
N PHE A 134 2.76 -9.28 -15.28
CA PHE A 134 3.67 -8.23 -15.68
C PHE A 134 4.61 -8.71 -16.78
N GLN A 135 4.88 -7.86 -17.77
CA GLN A 135 5.81 -8.13 -18.86
C GLN A 135 7.07 -7.28 -18.65
N PRO A 136 8.20 -7.88 -18.24
CA PRO A 136 9.48 -7.19 -18.10
C PRO A 136 9.98 -6.52 -19.38
N PRO A 137 10.79 -5.45 -19.27
CA PRO A 137 11.25 -4.79 -18.03
C PRO A 137 10.25 -3.74 -17.51
N TRP A 138 10.48 -3.22 -16.29
CA TRP A 138 9.76 -2.05 -15.79
C TRP A 138 9.98 -0.84 -16.71
N PRO A 139 8.91 -0.19 -17.21
CA PRO A 139 9.07 0.89 -18.17
C PRO A 139 9.88 2.05 -17.58
N LYS A 140 10.84 2.57 -18.34
CA LYS A 140 11.49 3.84 -18.02
C LYS A 140 10.51 4.97 -18.27
N ASN A 141 10.20 5.74 -17.24
CA ASN A 141 9.25 6.85 -17.32
C ASN A 141 9.41 7.80 -16.13
N THR A 142 8.77 8.96 -16.21
CA THR A 142 8.48 9.79 -15.05
C THR A 142 7.09 9.43 -14.51
N TYR A 143 7.08 8.73 -13.38
CA TYR A 143 5.85 8.43 -12.67
C TYR A 143 5.48 9.58 -11.75
N LYS A 144 4.20 9.94 -11.74
CA LYS A 144 3.64 11.03 -10.94
C LYS A 144 2.49 10.48 -10.11
N LEU A 145 2.51 10.81 -8.83
CA LEU A 145 1.44 10.60 -7.88
C LEU A 145 0.93 11.98 -7.50
N ASP A 146 -0.37 12.23 -7.65
CA ASP A 146 -0.97 13.52 -7.32
C ASP A 146 -2.00 13.36 -6.19
N LYS A 147 -1.61 13.81 -5.00
CA LYS A 147 -2.48 13.89 -3.81
C LYS A 147 -3.22 12.58 -3.50
N CYS A 148 -2.52 11.46 -3.66
CA CYS A 148 -3.06 10.13 -3.42
C CYS A 148 -3.45 9.92 -1.96
N LYS A 149 -4.73 9.69 -1.70
CA LYS A 149 -5.23 9.25 -0.39
C LYS A 149 -5.11 7.72 -0.28
N ILE A 150 -4.63 7.23 0.86
CA ILE A 150 -4.48 5.80 1.11
C ILE A 150 -5.78 5.30 1.73
N ASP A 151 -6.49 4.43 1.03
CA ASP A 151 -7.76 3.87 1.51
C ASP A 151 -7.59 2.64 2.40
N GLY A 152 -6.39 2.04 2.36
CA GLY A 152 -6.00 0.89 3.20
C GLY A 152 -6.26 -0.46 2.55
N ASP A 153 -6.58 -0.49 1.26
CA ASP A 153 -6.80 -1.74 0.53
C ASP A 153 -5.54 -2.59 0.49
N GLY A 154 -5.68 -3.88 0.80
CA GLY A 154 -4.56 -4.81 0.89
C GLY A 154 -3.68 -4.63 2.14
N LEU A 155 -4.01 -3.69 3.04
CA LEU A 155 -3.38 -3.54 4.35
C LEU A 155 -4.19 -4.28 5.44
N PRO A 156 -3.60 -4.54 6.63
CA PRO A 156 -4.32 -5.21 7.72
C PRO A 156 -5.61 -4.48 8.11
N GLU A 157 -6.71 -5.22 8.20
CA GLU A 157 -8.01 -4.68 8.62
C GLU A 157 -7.95 -4.13 10.06
N ILE A 158 -7.23 -4.84 10.94
CA ILE A 158 -7.06 -4.52 12.34
C ILE A 158 -5.59 -4.16 12.58
N ALA A 159 -5.37 -2.91 13.00
CA ALA A 159 -4.07 -2.42 13.44
C ALA A 159 -4.27 -1.57 14.71
N PRO A 160 -3.68 -1.96 15.86
CA PRO A 160 -3.82 -1.20 17.10
C PRO A 160 -3.30 0.23 16.98
N PRO A 161 -3.92 1.23 17.62
CA PRO A 161 -3.44 2.63 17.59
C PRO A 161 -1.97 2.75 18.00
N GLY A 162 -1.24 3.67 17.38
CA GLY A 162 0.19 3.86 17.63
C GLY A 162 0.92 4.41 16.41
N PHE A 163 2.24 4.46 16.47
CA PHE A 163 3.09 4.89 15.36
C PHE A 163 3.60 3.69 14.59
N TYR A 164 3.43 3.72 13.28
CA TYR A 164 3.84 2.68 12.37
C TYR A 164 4.88 3.22 11.42
N LYS A 165 6.00 2.52 11.29
CA LYS A 165 7.07 2.86 10.35
C LYS A 165 7.19 1.77 9.31
N ILE A 166 7.20 2.13 8.05
CA ILE A 166 7.42 1.24 6.92
C ILE A 166 8.74 1.64 6.28
N VAL A 167 9.67 0.69 6.16
CA VAL A 167 10.91 0.84 5.41
C VAL A 167 10.81 -0.04 4.18
N PHE A 168 10.80 0.57 3.01
CA PHE A 168 10.71 -0.11 1.73
C PHE A 168 12.05 0.04 1.00
N THR A 169 12.62 -1.05 0.48
CA THR A 169 13.89 -1.01 -0.25
C THR A 169 13.86 -1.87 -1.51
N LYS A 170 14.49 -1.37 -2.58
CA LYS A 170 14.81 -2.12 -3.81
C LYS A 170 16.31 -2.04 -4.03
N PHE A 171 16.89 -3.14 -4.49
CA PHE A 171 18.33 -3.27 -4.69
C PHE A 171 18.62 -4.39 -5.69
N GLY A 172 19.81 -4.39 -6.26
CA GLY A 172 20.28 -5.44 -7.16
C GLY A 172 21.70 -5.16 -7.64
N PRO A 173 22.39 -6.16 -8.21
CA PRO A 173 23.70 -5.96 -8.83
C PRO A 173 23.61 -4.89 -9.94
N GLU A 174 24.58 -3.98 -9.97
CA GLU A 174 24.70 -2.92 -10.99
C GLU A 174 23.45 -2.03 -11.17
N GLN A 175 22.60 -1.95 -10.15
CA GLN A 175 21.38 -1.13 -10.12
C GLN A 175 21.41 -0.17 -8.94
N PRO A 176 20.73 0.99 -9.03
CA PRO A 176 20.59 1.87 -7.87
C PRO A 176 19.85 1.15 -6.75
N THR A 177 20.33 1.32 -5.51
CA THR A 177 19.54 0.99 -4.32
C THR A 177 18.66 2.19 -3.99
N TRP A 178 17.38 1.96 -3.78
CA TRP A 178 16.43 3.04 -3.52
C TRP A 178 15.22 2.58 -2.72
N GLY A 179 14.53 3.53 -2.10
CA GLY A 179 13.47 3.20 -1.17
C GLY A 179 12.70 4.39 -0.64
N PHE A 180 11.87 4.11 0.34
CA PHE A 180 11.25 5.15 1.16
C PHE A 180 11.09 4.66 2.60
N THR A 181 11.07 5.61 3.53
CA THR A 181 10.61 5.40 4.90
C THR A 181 9.37 6.24 5.12
N ALA A 182 8.29 5.62 5.57
CA ALA A 182 7.05 6.30 5.89
C ALA A 182 6.66 6.05 7.34
N VAL A 183 6.24 7.09 8.05
CA VAL A 183 5.72 6.98 9.41
C VAL A 183 4.29 7.48 9.44
N PHE A 184 3.39 6.68 10.02
CA PHE A 184 1.98 6.99 10.18
C PHE A 184 1.60 6.83 11.65
N LYS A 185 0.80 7.76 12.16
CA LYS A 185 0.11 7.58 13.44
C LYS A 185 -1.27 7.01 13.13
N LEU A 186 -1.56 5.82 13.65
CA LEU A 186 -2.85 5.17 13.54
C LEU A 186 -3.70 5.47 14.77
N THR A 187 -4.97 5.74 14.54
CA THR A 187 -6.01 5.87 15.55
C THR A 187 -7.15 4.93 15.23
N ASN A 188 -7.92 4.51 16.24
CA ASN A 188 -9.14 3.76 15.98
C ASN A 188 -10.11 4.64 15.19
N LYS A 189 -10.77 4.03 14.20
CA LYS A 189 -11.87 4.68 13.51
C LYS A 189 -13.02 4.84 14.50
N ILE A 190 -13.48 6.07 14.71
CA ILE A 190 -14.64 6.34 15.54
C ILE A 190 -15.86 6.12 14.64
N PHE A 191 -16.72 5.17 15.02
CA PHE A 191 -17.96 4.86 14.31
C PHE A 191 -19.03 5.91 14.59
#